data_AF-A0A1Y2F5Q3-F1
#
_entry.id   AF-A0A1Y2F5Q3-F1
#
_cell.length_a   1.000
_cell.length_b   1.000
_cell.length_c   1.000
_cell.angle_alpha   90.00
_cell.angle_beta   90.00
_cell.angle_gamma   90.00
#
_symmetry.space_group_name_H-M   'P 1'
#
loop_
_entity.id
_entity.type
_entity.pdbx_description
1 polymer ?
#
loop_
_entity_poly.entity_id
_entity_poly.type
_entity_poly.pdbx_seq_one_letter_code
_entity_poly.pdbx_strand_id
1 'polypeptide(L)'
;MTADSTLDLADIKSFCPCRDTEIEELHAVLTNLPRPSSLLVYGQHQTCKTRLLSTYLAQAAKSGLSHLQRVARLDVRQCITQRSFYERTIDEILGTTIMYNRDGRLESDSVAIDNLDAFHRRLVRVLSTDDQQDTIIVFDHFSLTQFDNSEAIMTMIVEVLQSCKGNATAIFVVSRYSDVPRTLSLPTIHFRLYTPADILTILKQDAERAYEQADEVDSALWPSIWQHYCQTIYGTFVELVGHDLQLYRLLAKKLLPAYLEPVRQGRLEATNHVQLARAAQAAMAREAWITEEEQITEDQSGLTVQQRKMAHESELSVSTRYLLVAAFLASYNPVRTDVMFFSKGRGPAKKRRAAVGKHAKAEQLPQKVLGPKGFPIERMIAIYHAISPRTVPDDVTIDQQASHLQCLYQS
;
A
#
# COMPACT_ATOMS: atom_id res chain seq x y z
N MET A 1 42.13 -11.63 -21.53
CA MET A 1 42.43 -10.32 -20.91
C MET A 1 41.70 -9.25 -21.72
N THR A 2 40.39 -9.20 -21.57
CA THR A 2 39.52 -8.21 -22.21
C THR A 2 38.94 -7.38 -21.10
N ALA A 3 39.11 -6.06 -21.20
CA ALA A 3 38.82 -5.09 -20.17
C ALA A 3 37.43 -5.30 -19.56
N ASP A 4 37.39 -5.72 -18.30
CA ASP A 4 36.18 -5.66 -17.48
C ASP A 4 35.81 -4.19 -17.34
N SER A 5 34.74 -3.77 -18.01
CA SER A 5 34.09 -2.51 -17.70
C SER A 5 33.50 -2.64 -16.29
N THR A 6 34.29 -2.24 -15.29
CA THR A 6 33.89 -2.29 -13.89
C THR A 6 32.65 -1.42 -13.72
N LEU A 7 31.51 -2.05 -13.52
CA LEU A 7 30.27 -1.39 -13.16
C LEU A 7 30.55 -0.51 -11.92
N ASP A 8 30.14 0.76 -11.95
CA ASP A 8 30.38 1.65 -10.81
C ASP A 8 29.38 1.33 -9.69
N LEU A 9 29.76 0.38 -8.83
CA LEU A 9 28.97 -0.01 -7.68
C LEU A 9 28.80 1.14 -6.67
N ALA A 10 29.67 2.16 -6.69
CA ALA A 10 29.56 3.30 -5.78
C ALA A 10 28.33 4.16 -6.10
N ASP A 11 28.03 4.35 -7.39
CA ASP A 11 26.83 5.05 -7.82
C ASP A 11 25.57 4.32 -7.36
N ILE A 12 25.50 2.99 -7.49
CA ILE A 12 24.34 2.19 -7.00
C ILE A 12 24.17 2.34 -5.49
N LYS A 13 25.27 2.29 -4.74
CA LYS A 13 25.27 2.45 -3.28
C LYS A 13 24.76 3.84 -2.86
N SER A 14 24.98 4.87 -3.68
CA SER A 14 24.40 6.21 -3.45
C SER A 14 22.87 6.24 -3.63
N PHE A 15 22.33 5.50 -4.61
CA PHE A 15 20.87 5.48 -4.86
C PHE A 15 20.12 4.56 -3.90
N CYS A 16 20.75 3.49 -3.43
CA CYS A 16 20.20 2.47 -2.53
C CYS A 16 21.10 2.28 -1.30
N PRO A 17 21.07 3.23 -0.35
CA PRO A 17 21.85 3.14 0.90
C PRO A 17 21.49 1.91 1.75
N CYS A 18 22.46 1.46 2.55
CA CYS A 18 22.33 0.36 3.52
C CYS A 18 21.96 -1.01 2.89
N ARG A 19 22.35 -1.24 1.62
CA ARG A 19 22.09 -2.48 0.88
C ARG A 19 23.36 -3.05 0.21
N ASP A 20 24.52 -2.81 0.82
CA ASP A 20 25.81 -3.22 0.26
C ASP A 20 25.88 -4.72 0.01
N THR A 21 25.41 -5.53 0.97
CA THR A 21 25.40 -6.99 0.86
C THR A 21 24.53 -7.47 -0.30
N GLU A 22 23.32 -6.93 -0.43
CA GLU A 22 22.38 -7.34 -1.47
C GLU A 22 22.85 -6.85 -2.86
N ILE A 23 23.52 -5.70 -2.95
CA ILE A 23 24.14 -5.20 -4.18
C ILE A 23 25.28 -6.14 -4.60
N GLU A 24 26.14 -6.54 -3.67
CA GLU A 24 27.28 -7.42 -3.93
C GLU A 24 26.82 -8.84 -4.30
N GLU A 25 25.80 -9.38 -3.63
CA GLU A 25 25.17 -10.65 -4.00
C GLU A 25 24.54 -10.60 -5.39
N LEU A 26 23.78 -9.54 -5.70
CA LEU A 26 23.16 -9.37 -7.01
C LEU A 26 24.22 -9.24 -8.11
N HIS A 27 25.29 -8.49 -7.85
CA HIS A 27 26.40 -8.32 -8.78
C HIS A 27 27.12 -9.66 -9.01
N ALA A 28 27.42 -10.39 -7.95
CA ALA A 28 28.06 -11.70 -8.04
C ALA A 28 27.22 -12.71 -8.84
N VAL A 29 25.89 -12.69 -8.68
CA VAL A 29 24.99 -13.62 -9.40
C VAL A 29 24.81 -13.24 -10.88
N LEU A 30 24.76 -11.94 -11.19
CA LEU A 30 24.49 -11.47 -12.55
C LEU A 30 25.75 -11.32 -13.42
N THR A 31 26.92 -11.13 -12.83
CA THR A 31 28.18 -10.94 -13.57
C THR A 31 28.95 -12.25 -13.78
N ASN A 32 28.83 -13.23 -12.87
CA ASN A 32 29.52 -14.51 -13.01
C ASN A 32 28.79 -15.43 -14.00
N LEU A 33 29.51 -15.94 -15.00
CA LEU A 33 29.03 -16.99 -15.91
C LEU A 33 29.47 -18.37 -15.38
N PRO A 34 28.62 -19.41 -15.42
CA PRO A 34 27.25 -19.42 -15.92
C PRO A 34 26.24 -18.78 -14.95
N ARG A 35 25.34 -17.95 -15.46
CA ARG A 35 24.25 -17.33 -14.68
C ARG A 35 23.14 -18.34 -14.40
N PRO A 36 22.42 -18.18 -13.28
CA PRO A 36 21.20 -18.94 -13.06
C PRO A 36 20.13 -18.56 -14.10
N SER A 37 19.33 -19.54 -14.53
CA SER A 37 18.19 -19.32 -15.43
C SER A 37 17.04 -18.56 -14.77
N SER A 38 16.93 -18.63 -13.45
CA SER A 38 15.91 -17.93 -12.69
C SER A 38 16.43 -17.55 -11.30
N LEU A 39 16.11 -16.35 -10.85
CA LEU A 39 16.53 -15.75 -9.59
C LEU A 39 15.29 -15.23 -8.86
N LEU A 40 15.19 -15.51 -7.56
CA LEU A 40 14.14 -14.98 -6.71
C LEU A 40 14.67 -13.84 -5.85
N VAL A 41 14.03 -12.68 -5.94
CA VAL A 41 14.28 -11.54 -5.08
C VAL A 41 13.07 -11.32 -4.18
N TYR A 42 13.21 -11.60 -2.88
CA TYR A 42 12.08 -11.50 -1.95
C TYR A 42 12.37 -10.61 -0.75
N GLY A 43 11.35 -9.93 -0.26
CA GLY A 43 11.44 -9.05 0.90
C GLY A 43 10.15 -8.24 1.05
N GLN A 44 9.90 -7.68 2.22
CA GLN A 44 8.68 -6.91 2.45
C GLN A 44 8.59 -5.67 1.54
N HIS A 45 7.43 -5.03 1.53
CA HIS A 45 7.26 -3.77 0.82
C HIS A 45 8.27 -2.72 1.33
N GLN A 46 8.67 -1.82 0.44
CA GLN A 46 9.58 -0.69 0.72
C GLN A 46 11.02 -1.02 1.12
N THR A 47 11.51 -2.25 0.88
CA THR A 47 12.93 -2.60 1.06
C THR A 47 13.82 -2.19 -0.12
N CYS A 48 13.35 -1.29 -0.99
CA CYS A 48 14.04 -0.80 -2.19
C CYS A 48 14.37 -1.83 -3.28
N LYS A 49 13.87 -3.08 -3.22
CA LYS A 49 14.05 -4.12 -4.25
C LYS A 49 13.92 -3.61 -5.69
N THR A 50 12.75 -3.06 -5.98
CA THR A 50 12.38 -2.55 -7.31
C THR A 50 13.30 -1.43 -7.77
N ARG A 51 13.63 -0.50 -6.86
CA ARG A 51 14.53 0.63 -7.16
C ARG A 51 15.94 0.13 -7.42
N LEU A 52 16.49 -0.74 -6.57
CA LEU A 52 17.83 -1.29 -6.70
C LEU A 52 17.98 -2.07 -8.01
N LEU A 53 17.04 -2.96 -8.34
CA LEU A 53 17.06 -3.70 -9.60
C LEU A 53 17.01 -2.76 -10.81
N SER A 54 16.14 -1.74 -10.75
CA SER A 54 16.01 -0.76 -11.84
C SER A 54 17.28 0.06 -12.06
N THR A 55 17.93 0.52 -10.98
CA THR A 55 19.17 1.29 -11.07
C THR A 55 20.33 0.41 -11.49
N TYR A 56 20.42 -0.81 -10.96
CA TYR A 56 21.46 -1.78 -11.33
C TYR A 56 21.39 -2.11 -12.82
N LEU A 57 20.22 -2.48 -13.33
CA LEU A 57 20.05 -2.84 -14.74
C LEU A 57 20.25 -1.64 -15.68
N ALA A 58 19.78 -0.44 -15.28
CA ALA A 58 20.01 0.78 -16.06
C ALA A 58 21.49 1.16 -16.13
N GLN A 59 22.26 0.96 -15.06
CA GLN A 59 23.71 1.20 -15.08
C GLN A 59 24.46 0.11 -15.83
N ALA A 60 24.05 -1.15 -15.68
CA ALA A 60 24.62 -2.25 -16.45
C ALA A 60 24.48 -2.04 -17.97
N ALA A 61 23.34 -1.53 -18.41
CA ALA A 61 23.11 -1.15 -19.80
C ALA A 61 24.06 -0.01 -20.26
N LYS A 62 24.36 0.97 -19.39
CA LYS A 62 25.27 2.08 -19.69
C LYS A 62 26.75 1.68 -19.71
N SER A 63 27.17 0.77 -18.82
CA SER A 63 28.55 0.30 -18.70
C SER A 63 28.99 -0.66 -19.80
N GLY A 64 28.12 -0.94 -20.78
CA GLY A 64 28.48 -1.70 -21.98
C GLY A 64 28.68 -3.20 -21.75
N LEU A 65 28.12 -3.76 -20.68
CA LEU A 65 28.09 -5.20 -20.46
C LEU A 65 27.22 -5.83 -21.56
N SER A 66 27.88 -6.40 -22.59
CA SER A 66 27.23 -6.97 -23.78
C SER A 66 26.16 -8.02 -23.45
N HIS A 67 26.27 -8.64 -22.27
CA HIS A 67 25.38 -9.66 -21.73
C HIS A 67 24.18 -9.13 -20.92
N LEU A 68 23.99 -7.81 -20.82
CA LEU A 68 22.88 -7.17 -20.07
C LEU A 68 22.14 -6.13 -20.93
N GLN A 69 22.32 -6.18 -22.26
CA GLN A 69 21.80 -5.16 -23.17
C GLN A 69 20.27 -5.23 -23.33
N ARG A 70 19.68 -6.42 -23.23
CA ARG A 70 18.24 -6.62 -23.38
C ARG A 70 17.59 -6.90 -22.02
N VAL A 71 17.00 -5.85 -21.45
CA VAL A 71 16.27 -5.92 -20.18
C VAL A 71 14.80 -5.70 -20.46
N ALA A 72 14.00 -6.73 -20.25
CA ALA A 72 12.55 -6.67 -20.28
C ALA A 72 12.03 -6.55 -18.85
N ARG A 73 11.24 -5.50 -18.54
CA ARG A 73 10.72 -5.30 -17.18
C ARG A 73 9.21 -5.18 -17.18
N LEU A 74 8.55 -6.07 -16.46
CA LEU A 74 7.10 -6.12 -16.34
C LEU A 74 6.68 -5.88 -14.89
N ASP A 75 5.86 -4.85 -14.65
CA ASP A 75 5.11 -4.73 -13.39
C ASP A 75 3.86 -5.61 -13.49
N VAL A 76 3.88 -6.75 -12.80
CA VAL A 76 2.84 -7.76 -12.90
C VAL A 76 1.51 -7.17 -12.41
N ARG A 77 1.49 -6.23 -11.45
CA ARG A 77 0.25 -5.58 -10.97
C ARG A 77 -0.53 -4.85 -12.06
N GLN A 78 0.15 -4.39 -13.11
CA GLN A 78 -0.52 -3.74 -14.23
C GLN A 78 -1.25 -4.74 -15.13
N CYS A 79 -0.96 -6.04 -14.99
CA CYS A 79 -1.58 -7.12 -15.74
C CYS A 79 -2.79 -7.65 -14.96
N ILE A 80 -3.97 -7.12 -15.26
CA ILE A 80 -5.22 -7.51 -14.58
C ILE A 80 -5.63 -8.93 -14.96
N THR A 81 -5.40 -9.33 -16.21
CA THR A 81 -5.76 -10.65 -16.75
C THR A 81 -4.52 -11.48 -17.11
N GLN A 82 -4.65 -12.81 -17.10
CA GLN A 82 -3.58 -13.74 -17.53
C GLN A 82 -3.16 -13.46 -18.98
N ARG A 83 -4.12 -13.19 -19.86
CA ARG A 83 -3.87 -12.81 -21.26
C ARG A 83 -3.01 -11.55 -21.36
N SER A 84 -3.33 -10.51 -20.60
CA SER A 84 -2.53 -9.27 -20.55
C SER A 84 -1.11 -9.53 -20.07
N PHE A 85 -0.92 -10.44 -19.11
CA PHE A 85 0.41 -10.86 -18.66
C PHE A 85 1.21 -11.55 -19.78
N TYR A 86 0.60 -12.49 -20.50
CA TYR A 86 1.27 -13.21 -21.60
C TYR A 86 1.69 -12.26 -22.73
N GLU A 87 0.76 -11.44 -23.21
CA GLU A 87 0.98 -10.49 -24.30
C GLU A 87 2.08 -9.49 -23.91
N ARG A 88 1.97 -8.84 -22.75
CA ARG A 88 2.96 -7.86 -22.30
C ARG A 88 4.34 -8.45 -22.05
N THR A 89 4.42 -9.69 -21.56
CA THR A 89 5.73 -10.34 -21.37
C THR A 89 6.44 -10.50 -22.72
N ILE A 90 5.73 -10.95 -23.75
CA ILE A 90 6.31 -11.13 -25.08
C ILE A 90 6.63 -9.77 -25.73
N ASP A 91 5.74 -8.80 -25.60
CA ASP A 91 5.91 -7.46 -26.16
C ASP A 91 7.13 -6.75 -25.55
N GLU A 92 7.30 -6.86 -24.23
CA GLU A 92 8.43 -6.28 -23.50
C GLU A 92 9.76 -6.98 -23.85
N ILE A 93 9.74 -8.31 -24.05
CA ILE A 93 10.92 -9.02 -24.55
C ILE A 93 11.25 -8.54 -25.95
N LEU A 94 10.26 -8.43 -26.85
CA LEU A 94 10.45 -8.00 -28.23
C LEU A 94 10.80 -6.51 -28.38
N GLY A 95 10.58 -5.69 -27.34
CA GLY A 95 10.75 -4.24 -27.39
C GLY A 95 9.72 -3.57 -28.28
N THR A 96 8.54 -4.18 -28.46
CA THR A 96 7.47 -3.62 -29.29
C THR A 96 6.82 -2.45 -28.58
N THR A 97 7.03 -1.25 -29.10
CA THR A 97 6.35 -0.05 -28.59
C THR A 97 4.89 -0.07 -29.03
N ILE A 98 3.98 0.04 -28.07
CA ILE A 98 2.55 0.20 -28.34
C ILE A 98 2.34 1.58 -28.98
N MET A 99 2.03 1.60 -30.27
CA MET A 99 1.66 2.83 -30.97
C MET A 99 0.14 2.93 -31.02
N TYR A 100 -0.38 4.13 -30.74
CA TYR A 100 -1.77 4.45 -30.99
C TYR A 100 -1.84 5.23 -32.29
N ASN A 101 -2.67 4.75 -33.21
CA ASN A 101 -3.01 5.52 -34.39
C ASN A 101 -3.69 6.83 -34.01
N ARG A 102 -3.66 7.83 -34.90
CA ARG A 102 -4.34 9.13 -34.69
C ARG A 102 -5.84 9.00 -34.38
N ASP A 103 -6.45 7.86 -34.74
CA ASP A 103 -7.85 7.52 -34.48
C ASP A 103 -8.09 6.83 -33.12
N GLY A 104 -7.07 6.73 -32.26
CA GLY A 104 -7.15 6.06 -30.96
C GLY A 104 -7.19 4.53 -31.02
N ARG A 105 -7.06 3.93 -32.21
CA ARG A 105 -6.92 2.48 -32.38
C ARG A 105 -5.49 2.04 -32.04
N LEU A 106 -5.40 0.97 -31.25
CA LEU A 106 -4.14 0.33 -30.88
C LEU A 106 -3.55 -0.30 -32.13
N GLU A 107 -2.43 0.24 -32.59
CA GLU A 107 -1.61 -0.28 -33.69
C GLU A 107 -0.39 -0.95 -33.04
N SER A 108 -0.64 -1.97 -32.23
CA SER A 108 0.44 -2.81 -31.71
C SER A 108 0.58 -4.04 -32.60
N ASP A 109 1.83 -4.41 -32.87
CA ASP A 109 2.19 -5.75 -33.37
C ASP A 109 2.03 -6.84 -32.28
N SER A 110 1.32 -6.54 -31.19
CA SER A 110 1.12 -7.44 -30.06
C SER A 110 0.30 -8.63 -30.53
N VAL A 111 0.91 -9.81 -30.46
CA VAL A 111 0.26 -11.06 -30.86
C VAL A 111 -0.70 -11.46 -29.75
N ALA A 112 -1.96 -11.75 -30.10
CA ALA A 112 -2.93 -12.27 -29.14
C ALA A 112 -2.48 -13.63 -28.57
N ILE A 113 -2.42 -13.75 -27.24
CA ILE A 113 -2.02 -14.99 -26.56
C ILE A 113 -3.12 -15.43 -25.60
N ASP A 114 -3.92 -16.39 -26.03
CA ASP A 114 -5.12 -16.80 -25.29
C ASP A 114 -4.83 -17.78 -24.15
N ASN A 115 -3.85 -18.68 -24.32
CA ASN A 115 -3.60 -19.81 -23.41
C ASN A 115 -2.13 -19.95 -23.01
N LEU A 116 -1.89 -20.65 -21.90
CA LEU A 116 -0.55 -20.94 -21.39
C LEU A 116 0.33 -21.68 -22.41
N ASP A 117 -0.22 -22.63 -23.17
CA ASP A 117 0.53 -23.36 -24.21
C ASP A 117 0.93 -22.48 -25.40
N ALA A 118 0.09 -21.49 -25.73
CA ALA A 118 0.41 -20.51 -26.75
C ALA A 118 1.53 -19.59 -26.26
N PHE A 119 1.47 -19.19 -24.98
CA PHE A 119 2.52 -18.41 -24.32
C PHE A 119 3.84 -19.19 -24.27
N HIS A 120 3.84 -20.45 -23.81
CA HIS A 120 5.03 -21.32 -23.77
C HIS A 120 5.72 -21.44 -25.14
N ARG A 121 4.96 -21.80 -26.20
CA ARG A 121 5.53 -21.94 -27.56
C ARG A 121 6.10 -20.63 -28.07
N ARG A 122 5.46 -19.50 -27.76
CA ARG A 122 5.94 -18.18 -28.18
C ARG A 122 7.17 -17.77 -27.42
N LEU A 123 7.19 -17.96 -26.09
CA LEU A 123 8.34 -17.67 -25.24
C LEU A 123 9.58 -18.45 -25.69
N VAL A 124 9.45 -19.76 -25.91
CA VAL A 124 10.52 -20.60 -26.45
C VAL A 124 11.01 -20.06 -27.80
N ARG A 125 10.11 -19.71 -28.72
CA ARG A 125 10.48 -19.15 -30.03
C ARG A 125 11.25 -17.84 -29.90
N VAL A 126 10.78 -16.91 -29.05
CA VAL A 126 11.42 -15.60 -28.87
C VAL A 126 12.82 -15.77 -28.27
N LEU A 127 12.96 -16.62 -27.24
CA LEU A 127 14.23 -16.88 -26.55
C LEU A 127 15.22 -17.73 -27.38
N SER A 128 14.73 -18.49 -28.37
CA SER A 128 15.58 -19.31 -29.26
C SER A 128 16.03 -18.56 -30.52
N THR A 129 15.66 -17.29 -30.67
CA THR A 129 16.09 -16.48 -31.82
C THR A 129 17.60 -16.26 -31.71
N ASP A 130 18.34 -16.51 -32.79
CA ASP A 130 19.82 -16.59 -32.87
C ASP A 130 20.58 -15.27 -32.57
N ASP A 131 19.89 -14.22 -32.12
CA ASP A 131 20.53 -13.04 -31.55
C ASP A 131 21.20 -13.48 -30.25
N GLN A 132 22.53 -13.53 -30.22
CA GLN A 132 23.35 -13.84 -29.03
C GLN A 132 23.28 -12.75 -27.94
N GLN A 133 22.13 -12.10 -27.81
CA GLN A 133 21.87 -11.10 -26.79
C GLN A 133 21.25 -11.78 -25.58
N ASP A 134 22.03 -11.77 -24.51
CA ASP A 134 21.55 -12.22 -23.23
C ASP A 134 20.40 -11.35 -22.73
N THR A 135 19.28 -12.00 -22.42
CA THR A 135 18.03 -11.34 -22.06
C THR A 135 17.72 -11.52 -20.58
N ILE A 136 17.55 -10.41 -19.85
CA ILE A 136 17.03 -10.43 -18.49
C ILE A 136 15.56 -10.04 -18.50
N ILE A 137 14.73 -10.88 -17.89
CA ILE A 137 13.29 -10.63 -17.74
C ILE A 137 13.00 -10.41 -16.27
N VAL A 138 12.55 -9.21 -15.89
CA VAL A 138 12.20 -8.87 -14.51
C VAL A 138 10.69 -8.87 -14.35
N PHE A 139 10.17 -9.80 -13.56
CA PHE A 139 8.77 -9.84 -13.13
C PHE A 139 8.65 -9.15 -11.76
N ASP A 140 8.31 -7.86 -11.79
CA ASP A 140 8.18 -7.02 -10.61
C ASP A 140 6.81 -7.21 -9.95
N HIS A 141 6.76 -7.29 -8.63
CA HIS A 141 5.53 -7.51 -7.84
C HIS A 141 4.74 -8.78 -8.19
N PHE A 142 5.43 -9.89 -8.47
CA PHE A 142 4.77 -11.16 -8.73
C PHE A 142 4.07 -11.70 -7.46
N SER A 143 2.83 -12.18 -7.61
CA SER A 143 2.05 -12.79 -6.53
C SER A 143 1.28 -14.01 -7.04
N LEU A 144 1.24 -15.07 -6.23
CA LEU A 144 0.45 -16.27 -6.52
C LEU A 144 -1.06 -16.03 -6.45
N THR A 145 -1.51 -14.99 -5.75
CA THR A 145 -2.94 -14.68 -5.61
C THR A 145 -3.49 -13.87 -6.78
N GLN A 146 -2.65 -13.46 -7.73
CA GLN A 146 -3.06 -12.56 -8.79
C GLN A 146 -3.85 -13.27 -9.90
N PHE A 147 -3.49 -14.51 -10.21
CA PHE A 147 -4.14 -15.31 -11.23
C PHE A 147 -4.41 -16.71 -10.69
N ASP A 148 -5.49 -17.35 -11.14
CA ASP A 148 -5.85 -18.71 -10.72
C ASP A 148 -4.72 -19.74 -10.99
N ASN A 149 -3.91 -19.53 -12.04
CA ASN A 149 -2.85 -20.44 -12.47
C ASN A 149 -1.42 -19.87 -12.27
N SER A 150 -1.23 -18.90 -11.37
CA SER A 150 0.08 -18.24 -11.18
C SER A 150 1.23 -19.23 -10.91
N GLU A 151 1.00 -20.30 -10.15
CA GLU A 151 2.03 -21.31 -9.87
C GLU A 151 2.49 -22.05 -11.13
N ALA A 152 1.54 -22.43 -11.99
CA ALA A 152 1.82 -23.11 -13.26
C ALA A 152 2.56 -22.18 -14.23
N ILE A 153 2.17 -20.90 -14.27
CA ILE A 153 2.84 -19.88 -15.09
C ILE A 153 4.31 -19.73 -14.66
N MET A 154 4.57 -19.56 -13.36
CA MET A 154 5.93 -19.40 -12.84
C MET A 154 6.78 -20.65 -13.11
N THR A 155 6.23 -21.83 -12.85
CA THR A 155 6.92 -23.11 -13.06
C THR A 155 7.29 -23.28 -14.54
N MET A 156 6.35 -23.02 -15.45
CA MET A 156 6.59 -23.08 -16.88
C MET A 156 7.70 -22.12 -17.33
N ILE A 157 7.69 -20.87 -16.84
CA ILE A 157 8.74 -19.89 -17.18
C ILE A 157 10.12 -20.38 -16.72
N VAL A 158 10.21 -20.92 -15.49
CA VAL A 158 11.46 -21.47 -14.96
C VAL A 158 11.95 -22.66 -15.80
N GLU A 159 11.07 -23.58 -16.17
CA GLU A 159 11.38 -24.75 -17.00
C GLU A 159 11.86 -24.37 -18.41
N VAL A 160 11.20 -23.38 -19.04
CA VAL A 160 11.60 -22.85 -20.35
C VAL A 160 13.00 -22.26 -20.28
N LEU A 161 13.29 -21.46 -19.26
CA LEU A 161 14.59 -20.79 -19.11
C LEU A 161 15.71 -21.76 -18.73
N GLN A 162 15.41 -22.84 -18.00
CA GLN A 162 16.37 -23.92 -17.76
C GLN A 162 16.74 -24.67 -19.05
N SER A 163 15.80 -24.76 -20.00
CA SER A 163 16.02 -25.39 -21.31
C SER A 163 16.80 -24.48 -22.27
N CYS A 164 16.78 -23.16 -22.05
CA CYS A 164 17.62 -22.20 -22.77
C CYS A 164 19.07 -22.28 -22.26
N LYS A 165 20.05 -22.32 -23.17
CA LYS A 165 21.49 -22.54 -22.88
C LYS A 165 22.19 -21.33 -22.21
N GLY A 166 21.60 -20.71 -21.20
CA GLY A 166 22.21 -19.64 -20.39
C GLY A 166 22.10 -18.22 -20.96
N ASN A 167 21.37 -18.04 -22.06
CA ASN A 167 21.18 -16.74 -22.71
C ASN A 167 20.02 -15.93 -22.13
N ALA A 168 19.27 -16.48 -21.16
CA ALA A 168 18.12 -15.79 -20.57
C ALA A 168 17.99 -16.08 -19.07
N THR A 169 17.70 -15.02 -18.31
CA THR A 169 17.50 -15.11 -16.86
C THR A 169 16.21 -14.40 -16.47
N ALA A 170 15.31 -15.09 -15.75
CA ALA A 170 14.15 -14.46 -15.11
C ALA A 170 14.46 -14.04 -13.67
N ILE A 171 14.09 -12.82 -13.31
CA ILE A 171 14.15 -12.30 -11.94
C ILE A 171 12.72 -12.12 -11.45
N PHE A 172 12.31 -12.91 -10.46
CA PHE A 172 11.00 -12.78 -9.83
C PHE A 172 11.12 -11.92 -8.56
N VAL A 173 10.44 -10.78 -8.53
CA VAL A 173 10.41 -9.90 -7.35
C VAL A 173 9.11 -10.12 -6.60
N VAL A 174 9.19 -10.74 -5.42
CA VAL A 174 8.02 -11.09 -4.59
C VAL A 174 8.06 -10.39 -3.24
N SER A 175 6.89 -10.12 -2.65
CA SER A 175 6.81 -9.51 -1.32
C SER A 175 7.00 -10.52 -0.19
N ARG A 176 6.43 -11.72 -0.34
CA ARG A 176 6.55 -12.78 0.66
C ARG A 176 7.14 -14.01 0.01
N TYR A 177 7.94 -14.73 0.78
CA TYR A 177 8.49 -16.01 0.33
C TYR A 177 7.40 -17.06 0.08
N SER A 178 6.24 -16.93 0.74
CA SER A 178 5.06 -17.77 0.49
C SER A 178 4.45 -17.59 -0.90
N ASP A 179 4.75 -16.50 -1.59
CA ASP A 179 4.25 -16.21 -2.93
C ASP A 179 5.13 -16.89 -4.02
N VAL A 180 5.77 -18.01 -3.67
CA VAL A 180 6.61 -18.83 -4.56
C VAL A 180 6.22 -20.30 -4.39
N PRO A 181 6.01 -21.06 -5.49
CA PRO A 181 5.74 -22.48 -5.43
C PRO A 181 6.86 -23.21 -4.70
N ARG A 182 6.50 -24.03 -3.70
CA ARG A 182 7.49 -24.77 -2.87
C ARG A 182 8.29 -25.80 -3.66
N THR A 183 7.82 -26.17 -4.84
CA THR A 183 8.47 -27.12 -5.75
C THR A 183 9.68 -26.51 -6.46
N LEU A 184 9.80 -25.19 -6.50
CA LEU A 184 10.87 -24.49 -7.21
C LEU A 184 12.03 -24.17 -6.26
N SER A 185 13.20 -24.77 -6.51
CA SER A 185 14.45 -24.42 -5.84
C SER A 185 15.20 -23.35 -6.64
N LEU A 186 14.85 -22.08 -6.44
CA LEU A 186 15.52 -20.95 -7.08
C LEU A 186 16.60 -20.37 -6.14
N PRO A 187 17.76 -19.92 -6.66
CA PRO A 187 18.64 -19.02 -5.92
C PRO A 187 17.85 -17.80 -5.42
N THR A 188 18.04 -17.43 -4.16
CA THR A 188 17.24 -16.39 -3.51
C THR A 188 18.12 -15.28 -2.95
N ILE A 189 17.79 -14.03 -3.27
CA ILE A 189 18.35 -12.84 -2.61
C ILE A 189 17.28 -12.28 -1.68
N HIS A 190 17.59 -12.24 -0.40
CA HIS A 190 16.66 -11.76 0.63
C HIS A 190 16.92 -10.30 0.95
N PHE A 191 15.94 -9.45 0.65
CA PHE A 191 15.92 -8.06 1.08
C PHE A 191 15.29 -7.96 2.47
N ARG A 192 16.16 -7.84 3.48
CA ARG A 192 15.76 -7.67 4.87
C ARG A 192 15.04 -6.33 5.07
N LEU A 193 14.29 -6.24 6.18
CA LEU A 193 13.77 -4.96 6.65
C LEU A 193 14.93 -4.05 7.07
N TYR A 194 14.75 -2.74 6.89
CA TYR A 194 15.72 -1.77 7.38
C TYR A 194 15.75 -1.78 8.91
N THR A 195 16.96 -1.84 9.45
CA THR A 195 17.17 -1.69 10.89
C THR A 195 16.90 -0.24 11.30
N PRO A 196 16.66 0.04 12.60
CA PRO A 196 16.49 1.41 13.08
C PRO A 196 17.66 2.33 12.68
N ALA A 197 18.89 1.82 12.73
CA ALA A 197 20.09 2.56 12.33
C ALA A 197 20.12 2.86 10.83
N ASP A 198 19.68 1.91 9.99
CA ASP A 198 19.59 2.12 8.54
C ASP A 198 18.57 3.20 8.23
N ILE A 199 17.37 3.15 8.81
CA ILE A 199 16.31 4.14 8.57
C ILE A 199 16.82 5.55 8.88
N LEU A 200 17.45 5.75 10.03
CA LEU A 200 18.02 7.05 10.40
C LEU A 200 19.13 7.49 9.44
N THR A 201 19.95 6.57 8.95
CA THR A 201 21.01 6.86 7.98
C THR A 201 20.44 7.31 6.64
N ILE A 202 19.37 6.65 6.19
CA ILE A 202 18.67 6.99 4.94
C ILE A 202 17.98 8.36 5.08
N LEU A 203 17.30 8.60 6.20
CA LEU A 203 16.65 9.88 6.44
C LEU A 203 17.66 11.03 6.52
N LYS A 204 18.86 10.80 7.07
CA LYS A 204 19.93 11.81 7.08
C LYS A 204 20.37 12.23 5.67
N GLN A 205 20.37 11.32 4.69
CA GLN A 205 20.72 11.66 3.30
C GLN A 205 19.65 12.54 2.63
N ASP A 206 18.40 12.46 3.10
CA ASP A 206 17.32 13.31 2.60
C ASP A 206 17.36 14.75 3.18
N ALA A 207 18.39 15.09 3.99
CA ALA A 207 18.55 16.40 4.62
C ALA A 207 18.61 17.56 3.61
N GLU A 208 19.33 17.38 2.50
CA GLU A 208 19.50 18.43 1.49
C GLU A 208 18.16 18.81 0.84
N ARG A 209 17.34 17.81 0.51
CA ARG A 209 15.99 18.02 -0.04
C ARG A 209 15.04 18.65 0.98
N ALA A 210 15.25 18.36 2.26
CA ALA A 210 14.44 18.93 3.34
C ALA A 210 14.82 20.38 3.67
N TYR A 211 16.05 20.82 3.34
CA TYR A 211 16.52 22.18 3.59
C TYR A 211 15.74 23.23 2.79
N GLU A 212 15.29 22.90 1.57
CA GLU A 212 14.45 23.78 0.73
C GLU A 212 13.14 24.21 1.43
N GLN A 213 12.72 23.51 2.49
CA GLN A 213 11.50 23.83 3.26
C GLN A 213 11.81 24.56 4.58
N ALA A 214 13.09 24.76 4.88
CA ALA A 214 13.58 25.23 6.17
C ALA A 214 14.19 26.64 6.10
N ASP A 215 13.71 27.48 5.17
CA ASP A 215 14.17 28.81 4.67
C ASP A 215 14.82 29.82 5.64
N GLU A 216 14.96 29.53 6.93
CA GLU A 216 15.43 30.45 7.98
C GLU A 216 16.49 29.85 8.93
N VAL A 217 17.01 28.64 8.67
CA VAL A 217 18.01 27.98 9.52
C VAL A 217 19.40 28.02 8.90
N ASP A 218 20.43 28.32 9.70
CA ASP A 218 21.83 28.29 9.26
C ASP A 218 22.20 26.94 8.64
N SER A 219 22.70 26.98 7.39
CA SER A 219 23.12 25.79 6.62
C SER A 219 24.13 24.92 7.38
N ALA A 220 25.00 25.52 8.20
CA ALA A 220 26.00 24.80 8.99
C ALA A 220 25.40 23.96 10.14
N LEU A 221 24.27 24.39 10.72
CA LEU A 221 23.61 23.71 11.85
C LEU A 221 22.55 22.71 11.37
N TRP A 222 22.07 22.86 10.13
CA TRP A 222 21.02 22.05 9.55
C TRP A 222 21.23 20.53 9.66
N PRO A 223 22.40 19.96 9.32
CA PRO A 223 22.60 18.51 9.39
C PRO A 223 22.42 17.95 10.81
N SER A 224 22.86 18.71 11.83
CA SER A 224 22.69 18.31 13.24
C SER A 224 21.22 18.37 13.64
N ILE A 225 20.52 19.45 13.29
CA ILE A 225 19.09 19.64 13.60
C ILE A 225 18.27 18.54 12.96
N TRP A 226 18.48 18.29 11.66
CA TRP A 226 17.80 17.25 10.91
C TRP A 226 18.04 15.86 11.49
N GLN A 227 19.29 15.53 11.84
CA GLN A 227 19.61 14.25 12.47
C GLN A 227 18.84 14.04 13.79
N HIS A 228 18.82 15.03 14.68
CA HIS A 228 18.11 14.92 15.96
C HIS A 228 16.58 14.92 15.77
N TYR A 229 16.09 15.66 14.76
CA TYR A 229 14.69 15.65 14.37
C TYR A 229 14.25 14.26 13.89
N CYS A 230 14.99 13.63 12.98
CA CYS A 230 14.70 12.27 12.52
C CYS A 230 14.72 11.24 13.67
N GLN A 231 15.65 11.37 14.62
CA GLN A 231 15.68 10.54 15.82
C GLN A 231 14.44 10.74 16.69
N THR A 232 13.98 11.98 16.84
CA THR A 232 12.77 12.32 17.60
C THR A 232 11.54 11.71 16.94
N ILE A 233 11.36 11.90 15.63
CA ILE A 233 10.23 11.31 14.87
C ILE A 233 10.24 9.79 14.96
N TYR A 234 11.39 9.17 14.74
CA TYR A 234 11.51 7.72 14.82
C TYR A 234 11.11 7.23 16.22
N GLY A 235 11.65 7.85 17.28
CA GLY A 235 11.32 7.50 18.66
C GLY A 235 9.84 7.67 19.01
N THR A 236 9.15 8.67 18.44
CA THR A 236 7.72 8.89 18.70
C THR A 236 6.81 7.97 17.91
N PHE A 237 7.18 7.58 16.68
CA PHE A 237 6.29 6.88 15.75
C PHE A 237 6.64 5.42 15.48
N VAL A 238 7.73 4.88 16.07
CA VAL A 238 8.17 3.49 15.84
C VAL A 238 7.08 2.45 16.12
N GLU A 239 6.26 2.65 17.16
CA GLU A 239 5.19 1.70 17.51
C GLU A 239 4.03 1.70 16.52
N LEU A 240 3.80 2.81 15.81
CA LEU A 240 2.69 2.97 14.87
C LEU A 240 3.11 2.68 13.41
N VAL A 241 4.24 3.23 12.99
CA VAL A 241 4.74 3.19 11.61
C VAL A 241 5.59 1.94 11.35
N GLY A 242 6.24 1.41 12.39
CA GLY A 242 7.17 0.29 12.26
C GLY A 242 8.38 0.65 11.40
N HIS A 243 8.57 -0.08 10.29
CA HIS A 243 9.75 0.00 9.40
C HIS A 243 9.46 0.68 8.05
N ASP A 244 8.32 1.37 7.92
CA ASP A 244 7.91 2.01 6.67
C ASP A 244 8.67 3.33 6.42
N LEU A 245 9.65 3.28 5.52
CA LEU A 245 10.51 4.43 5.20
C LEU A 245 9.74 5.56 4.51
N GLN A 246 8.75 5.24 3.66
CA GLN A 246 8.02 6.28 2.92
C GLN A 246 7.13 7.10 3.85
N LEU A 247 6.48 6.44 4.81
CA LEU A 247 5.71 7.11 5.84
C LEU A 247 6.61 8.01 6.70
N TYR A 248 7.81 7.58 7.09
CA TYR A 248 8.73 8.47 7.81
C TYR A 248 9.14 9.70 6.99
N ARG A 249 9.35 9.58 5.67
CA ARG A 249 9.63 10.73 4.80
C ARG A 249 8.47 11.71 4.73
N LEU A 250 7.25 11.19 4.60
CA LEU A 250 6.03 12.00 4.58
C LEU A 250 5.80 12.70 5.92
N LEU A 251 5.96 11.97 7.02
CA LEU A 251 5.89 12.53 8.39
C LEU A 251 6.94 13.59 8.62
N ALA A 252 8.18 13.32 8.20
CA ALA A 252 9.28 14.27 8.33
C ALA A 252 8.96 15.58 7.59
N LYS A 253 8.45 15.50 6.35
CA LYS A 253 8.02 16.66 5.57
C LYS A 253 6.87 17.44 6.24
N LYS A 254 5.85 16.74 6.74
CA LYS A 254 4.64 17.35 7.31
C LYS A 254 4.87 17.99 8.68
N LEU A 255 5.67 17.37 9.54
CA LEU A 255 5.91 17.82 10.92
C LEU A 255 7.08 18.80 11.05
N LEU A 256 7.87 18.98 9.99
CA LEU A 256 9.07 19.83 10.02
C LEU A 256 8.74 21.30 10.35
N PRO A 257 7.72 21.93 9.76
CA PRO A 257 7.36 23.30 10.10
C PRO A 257 6.99 23.47 11.57
N ALA A 258 6.22 22.54 12.13
CA ALA A 258 5.82 22.57 13.54
C ALA A 258 7.00 22.36 14.49
N TYR A 259 8.00 21.57 14.09
CA TYR A 259 9.23 21.38 14.86
C TYR A 259 10.13 22.63 14.85
N LEU A 260 10.17 23.36 13.74
CA LEU A 260 10.98 24.58 13.60
C LEU A 260 10.28 25.84 14.12
N GLU A 261 8.97 25.82 14.34
CA GLU A 261 8.18 26.96 14.83
C GLU A 261 8.80 27.67 16.06
N PRO A 262 9.29 26.97 17.11
CA PRO A 262 9.92 27.63 18.25
C PRO A 262 11.23 28.35 17.91
N VAL A 263 11.96 27.88 16.89
CA VAL A 263 13.19 28.50 16.38
C VAL A 263 12.84 29.75 15.58
N ARG A 264 11.83 29.67 14.69
CA ARG A 264 11.36 30.82 13.90
C ARG A 264 10.85 31.96 14.77
N GLN A 265 10.20 31.64 15.88
CA GLN A 265 9.72 32.61 16.86
C GLN A 265 10.81 33.15 17.79
N GLY A 266 12.06 32.69 17.67
CA GLY A 266 13.18 33.09 18.52
C GLY A 266 13.03 32.67 19.99
N ARG A 267 12.17 31.69 20.29
CA ARG A 267 11.92 31.21 21.67
C ARG A 267 12.99 30.22 22.14
N LEU A 268 13.53 29.43 21.21
CA LEU A 268 14.52 28.40 21.48
C LEU A 268 15.68 28.50 20.50
N GLU A 269 16.89 28.28 20.98
CA GLU A 269 18.07 28.14 20.12
C GLU A 269 18.03 26.81 19.36
N ALA A 270 18.54 26.81 18.12
CA ALA A 270 18.57 25.65 17.25
C ALA A 270 19.48 24.50 17.78
N THR A 271 20.35 24.81 18.74
CA THR A 271 21.24 23.87 19.44
C THR A 271 20.52 23.04 20.50
N ASN A 272 19.38 23.53 21.02
CA ASN A 272 18.68 22.88 22.14
C ASN A 272 17.67 21.83 21.65
N HIS A 273 18.20 20.75 21.09
CA HIS A 273 17.41 19.67 20.47
C HIS A 273 16.37 19.04 21.42
N VAL A 274 16.66 18.95 22.72
CA VAL A 274 15.75 18.34 23.72
C VAL A 274 14.52 19.22 23.95
N GLN A 275 14.71 20.54 24.07
CA GLN A 275 13.58 21.46 24.27
C GLN A 275 12.75 21.63 23.00
N LEU A 276 13.39 21.57 21.83
CA LEU A 276 12.68 21.55 20.54
C LEU A 276 11.81 20.31 20.39
N ALA A 277 12.35 19.13 20.70
CA ALA A 277 11.58 17.89 20.71
C ALA A 277 10.38 17.99 21.67
N ARG A 278 10.57 18.51 22.88
CA ARG A 278 9.47 18.70 23.85
C ARG A 278 8.41 19.71 23.39
N ALA A 279 8.82 20.80 22.75
CA ALA A 279 7.87 21.77 22.20
C ALA A 279 7.05 21.16 21.05
N ALA A 280 7.71 20.37 20.19
CA ALA A 280 7.08 19.67 19.08
C ALA A 280 6.22 18.46 19.51
N GLN A 281 6.45 17.88 20.70
CA GLN A 281 5.67 16.74 21.21
C GLN A 281 4.18 17.01 21.22
N ALA A 282 3.72 18.22 21.54
CA ALA A 282 2.29 18.54 21.52
C ALA A 282 1.69 18.51 20.10
N ALA A 283 2.48 18.89 19.09
CA ALA A 283 2.09 18.79 17.68
C ALA A 283 2.17 17.35 17.16
N MET A 284 3.16 16.57 17.60
CA MET A 284 3.37 15.17 17.21
C MET A 284 2.39 14.20 17.90
N ALA A 285 2.00 14.47 19.14
CA ALA A 285 1.08 13.64 19.93
C ALA A 285 -0.39 13.83 19.52
N ARG A 286 -0.72 14.90 18.81
CA ARG A 286 -2.04 15.03 18.19
C ARG A 286 -2.09 14.06 17.02
N GLU A 287 -2.82 12.96 17.18
CA GLU A 287 -3.27 12.06 16.09
C GLU A 287 -4.06 12.76 14.98
N ALA A 288 -4.21 14.08 15.08
CA ALA A 288 -4.83 14.97 14.09
C ALA A 288 -4.41 14.62 12.66
N TRP A 289 -3.16 14.25 12.42
CA TRP A 289 -2.69 13.90 11.07
C TRP A 289 -3.31 12.61 10.48
N ILE A 290 -3.83 11.68 11.29
CA ILE A 290 -4.58 10.48 10.84
C ILE A 290 -6.04 10.84 10.53
N THR A 291 -6.64 11.71 11.34
CA THR A 291 -8.04 12.15 11.18
C THR A 291 -8.22 13.32 10.21
N GLU A 292 -7.18 14.08 9.90
CA GLU A 292 -7.25 15.26 9.01
C GLU A 292 -6.93 14.94 7.56
N GLU A 293 -6.50 13.72 7.19
CA GLU A 293 -6.18 13.40 5.79
C GLU A 293 -7.42 13.17 4.90
N GLU A 294 -8.63 13.11 5.48
CA GLU A 294 -9.89 13.37 4.75
C GLU A 294 -10.03 14.83 4.28
N GLN A 295 -9.09 15.73 4.61
CA GLN A 295 -9.17 17.16 4.31
C GLN A 295 -8.33 17.64 3.12
N ILE A 296 -7.91 16.75 2.20
CA ILE A 296 -7.35 17.15 0.90
C ILE A 296 -8.48 17.32 -0.13
N THR A 297 -9.36 18.28 0.13
CA THR A 297 -9.92 19.12 -0.93
C THR A 297 -9.58 20.55 -0.55
N GLU A 298 -8.74 21.18 -1.37
CA GLU A 298 -8.45 22.60 -1.31
C GLU A 298 -9.72 23.39 -1.61
N ASP A 299 -10.63 23.51 -0.64
CA ASP A 299 -11.68 24.50 -0.67
C ASP A 299 -11.29 25.66 0.25
N GLN A 300 -11.20 26.84 -0.38
CA GLN A 300 -10.97 28.17 0.19
C GLN A 300 -12.10 28.64 1.11
N SER A 301 -12.54 27.80 2.05
CA SER A 301 -13.45 28.19 3.11
C SER A 301 -12.79 27.87 4.44
N GLY A 302 -12.36 28.94 5.13
CA GLY A 302 -11.77 28.92 6.47
C GLY A 302 -12.75 28.48 7.55
N LEU A 303 -13.34 27.29 7.39
CA LEU A 303 -14.22 26.66 8.36
C LEU A 303 -13.42 25.67 9.19
N THR A 304 -13.49 25.81 10.51
CA THR A 304 -12.80 24.95 11.48
C THR A 304 -13.35 23.52 11.41
N VAL A 305 -12.57 22.51 11.82
CA VAL A 305 -12.97 21.08 11.86
C VAL A 305 -14.33 20.85 12.55
N GLN A 306 -14.67 21.65 13.56
CA GLN A 306 -15.98 21.64 14.23
C GLN A 306 -17.13 22.12 13.33
N GLN A 307 -16.92 23.13 12.50
CA GLN A 307 -17.94 23.68 11.60
C GLN A 307 -18.25 22.72 10.45
N ARG A 308 -17.27 21.92 9.98
CA ARG A 308 -17.51 20.88 8.97
C ARG A 308 -18.18 19.61 9.54
N LYS A 309 -17.88 19.22 10.79
CA LYS A 309 -18.65 18.18 11.50
C LYS A 309 -20.13 18.55 11.62
N MET A 310 -20.43 19.83 11.91
CA MET A 310 -21.81 20.34 11.92
C MET A 310 -22.41 20.44 10.51
N ALA A 311 -21.60 20.65 9.47
CA ALA A 311 -22.05 20.65 8.08
C ALA A 311 -22.49 19.26 7.62
N HIS A 312 -21.75 18.19 7.94
CA HIS A 312 -22.14 16.82 7.59
C HIS A 312 -23.37 16.34 8.41
N GLU A 313 -23.52 16.80 9.65
CA GLU A 313 -24.76 16.62 10.43
C GLU A 313 -25.97 17.37 9.81
N SER A 314 -25.73 18.38 8.98
CA SER A 314 -26.76 19.22 8.35
C SER A 314 -27.20 18.77 6.95
N GLU A 315 -26.45 17.87 6.29
CA GLU A 315 -26.80 17.36 4.94
C GLU A 315 -27.90 16.30 4.96
N LEU A 316 -28.08 15.59 6.08
CA LEU A 316 -29.11 14.55 6.19
C LEU A 316 -30.45 15.13 6.65
N SER A 317 -31.50 14.85 5.86
CA SER A 317 -32.88 15.09 6.28
C SER A 317 -33.15 14.51 7.67
N VAL A 318 -34.02 15.17 8.44
CA VAL A 318 -34.39 14.74 9.80
C VAL A 318 -34.86 13.28 9.79
N SER A 319 -35.69 12.90 8.81
CA SER A 319 -36.19 11.52 8.66
C SER A 319 -35.05 10.51 8.45
N THR A 320 -34.08 10.85 7.62
CA THR A 320 -32.90 10.03 7.32
C THR A 320 -32.04 9.80 8.56
N ARG A 321 -31.89 10.81 9.43
CA ARG A 321 -31.16 10.68 10.70
C ARG A 321 -31.85 9.71 11.66
N TYR A 322 -33.17 9.79 11.80
CA TYR A 322 -33.93 8.83 12.61
C TYR A 322 -33.92 7.42 12.01
N LEU A 323 -33.95 7.28 10.69
CA LEU A 323 -33.79 5.99 10.01
C LEU A 323 -32.43 5.36 10.32
N LEU A 324 -31.35 6.14 10.29
CA LEU A 324 -30.00 5.67 10.63
C LEU A 324 -29.91 5.21 12.09
N VAL A 325 -30.50 5.98 13.02
CA VAL A 325 -30.58 5.60 14.44
C VAL A 325 -31.41 4.32 14.63
N ALA A 326 -32.52 4.18 13.91
CA ALA A 326 -33.35 2.98 13.95
C ALA A 326 -32.61 1.75 13.41
N ALA A 327 -31.85 1.89 12.31
CA ALA A 327 -31.00 0.85 11.74
C ALA A 327 -29.91 0.42 12.73
N PHE A 328 -29.26 1.38 13.39
CA PHE A 328 -28.26 1.11 14.43
C PHE A 328 -28.86 0.33 15.60
N LEU A 329 -30.02 0.78 16.11
CA LEU A 329 -30.72 0.10 17.21
C LEU A 329 -31.18 -1.30 16.81
N ALA A 330 -31.67 -1.48 15.58
CA ALA A 330 -32.03 -2.79 15.05
C ALA A 330 -30.80 -3.71 14.96
N SER A 331 -29.65 -3.22 14.52
CA SER A 331 -28.45 -4.04 14.34
C SER A 331 -27.79 -4.46 15.66
N TYR A 332 -27.71 -3.55 16.64
CA TYR A 332 -26.99 -3.81 17.89
C TYR A 332 -27.87 -4.35 19.01
N ASN A 333 -29.19 -4.16 18.98
CA ASN A 333 -30.07 -4.72 20.01
C ASN A 333 -30.69 -6.04 19.55
N PRO A 334 -30.82 -7.05 20.42
CA PRO A 334 -31.55 -8.27 20.08
C PRO A 334 -33.05 -8.00 19.94
N VAL A 335 -33.71 -8.68 19.00
CA VAL A 335 -35.16 -8.52 18.71
C VAL A 335 -36.04 -8.64 19.97
N ARG A 336 -35.63 -9.46 20.94
CA ARG A 336 -36.38 -9.67 22.21
C ARG A 336 -36.49 -8.41 23.07
N THR A 337 -35.55 -7.47 22.94
CA THR A 337 -35.56 -6.25 23.77
C THR A 337 -36.39 -5.12 23.17
N ASP A 338 -36.79 -5.21 21.90
CA ASP A 338 -37.51 -4.14 21.22
C ASP A 338 -38.85 -3.82 21.90
N VAL A 339 -39.57 -4.86 22.34
CA VAL A 339 -40.83 -4.69 23.08
C VAL A 339 -40.60 -3.94 24.39
N MET A 340 -39.47 -4.16 25.06
CA MET A 340 -39.14 -3.47 26.31
C MET A 340 -38.76 -2.00 26.08
N PHE A 341 -38.05 -1.69 25.00
CA PHE A 341 -37.53 -0.33 24.74
C PHE A 341 -38.50 0.57 23.97
N PHE A 342 -39.30 0.01 23.04
CA PHE A 342 -40.05 0.80 22.06
C PHE A 342 -41.58 0.73 22.23
N SER A 343 -42.11 -0.09 23.14
CA SER A 343 -43.56 -0.12 23.41
C SER A 343 -43.99 1.06 24.29
N LYS A 344 -44.78 1.98 23.72
CA LYS A 344 -45.38 3.13 24.44
C LYS A 344 -46.74 2.74 25.04
N GLY A 345 -46.73 1.80 25.97
CA GLY A 345 -47.90 1.45 26.77
C GLY A 345 -47.44 0.99 28.15
N ARG A 346 -48.13 1.42 29.22
CA ARG A 346 -48.00 0.74 30.53
C ARG A 346 -48.19 -0.74 30.26
N GLY A 347 -47.10 -1.51 30.30
CA GLY A 347 -47.17 -2.94 30.04
C GLY A 347 -48.24 -3.56 30.94
N PRO A 348 -49.00 -4.56 30.48
CA PRO A 348 -49.93 -5.25 31.36
C PRO A 348 -49.14 -5.76 32.55
N ALA A 349 -49.43 -5.20 33.73
CA ALA A 349 -48.91 -5.72 34.97
C ALA A 349 -49.46 -7.14 35.13
N LYS A 350 -48.67 -8.17 34.78
CA LYS A 350 -48.89 -9.52 35.36
C LYS A 350 -47.72 -10.49 35.21
N LYS A 351 -47.36 -10.99 36.41
CA LYS A 351 -46.81 -12.31 36.76
C LYS A 351 -45.42 -12.64 36.23
N ARG A 352 -44.44 -12.34 37.09
CA ARG A 352 -43.24 -13.17 37.29
C ARG A 352 -43.65 -14.65 37.31
N ARG A 353 -43.34 -15.39 36.25
CA ARG A 353 -43.05 -16.81 36.34
C ARG A 353 -41.54 -16.94 36.38
N ALA A 354 -41.03 -17.25 37.56
CA ALA A 354 -39.68 -17.69 37.76
C ALA A 354 -39.46 -18.98 36.97
N ALA A 355 -38.74 -18.88 35.85
CA ALA A 355 -38.00 -20.00 35.30
C ALA A 355 -36.54 -19.73 35.64
N VAL A 356 -36.11 -20.29 36.77
CA VAL A 356 -34.71 -20.43 37.17
C VAL A 356 -34.06 -21.38 36.14
N GLY A 357 -33.60 -20.80 35.04
CA GLY A 357 -32.60 -21.39 34.17
C GLY A 357 -31.35 -20.55 34.31
N LYS A 358 -30.46 -20.92 35.24
CA LYS A 358 -29.08 -20.42 35.28
C LYS A 358 -28.38 -20.87 34.00
N HIS A 359 -28.62 -20.19 32.88
CA HIS A 359 -27.66 -20.20 31.80
C HIS A 359 -26.49 -19.37 32.27
N ALA A 360 -25.35 -20.05 32.37
CA ALA A 360 -24.07 -19.49 32.76
C ALA A 360 -23.91 -18.10 32.12
N LYS A 361 -23.52 -17.12 32.95
CA LYS A 361 -22.88 -15.91 32.44
C LYS A 361 -21.56 -16.36 31.81
N ALA A 362 -21.62 -16.93 30.61
CA ALA A 362 -20.51 -16.80 29.69
C ALA A 362 -20.29 -15.29 29.56
N GLU A 363 -19.05 -14.84 29.70
CA GLU A 363 -18.65 -13.49 29.34
C GLU A 363 -19.02 -13.29 27.87
N GLN A 364 -20.26 -12.85 27.63
CA GLN A 364 -20.72 -12.50 26.31
C GLN A 364 -19.93 -11.25 25.96
N LEU A 365 -18.95 -11.45 25.09
CA LEU A 365 -18.21 -10.38 24.43
C LEU A 365 -19.18 -9.24 24.11
N PRO A 366 -18.86 -7.99 24.47
CA PRO A 366 -19.76 -6.87 24.28
C PRO A 366 -20.26 -6.87 22.84
N GLN A 367 -21.57 -6.80 22.63
CA GLN A 367 -22.17 -6.94 21.30
C GLN A 367 -21.65 -5.89 20.29
N LYS A 368 -21.10 -4.77 20.79
CA LYS A 368 -20.39 -3.76 19.99
C LYS A 368 -19.10 -4.28 19.33
N VAL A 369 -18.45 -5.28 19.91
CA VAL A 369 -17.21 -5.90 19.41
C VAL A 369 -17.51 -6.96 18.34
N LEU A 370 -18.72 -7.55 18.33
CA LEU A 370 -19.12 -8.56 17.34
C LEU A 370 -19.51 -7.96 15.98
N GLY A 371 -19.63 -6.64 15.89
CA GLY A 371 -20.08 -5.95 14.69
C GLY A 371 -21.61 -5.92 14.52
N PRO A 372 -22.09 -5.23 13.47
CA PRO A 372 -23.51 -5.08 13.18
C PRO A 372 -24.15 -6.41 12.76
N LYS A 373 -25.31 -6.74 13.32
CA LYS A 373 -26.10 -7.91 12.90
C LYS A 373 -27.10 -7.53 11.81
N GLY A 374 -27.37 -8.48 10.92
CA GLY A 374 -28.47 -8.36 9.95
C GLY A 374 -29.82 -8.27 10.65
N PHE A 375 -30.70 -7.43 10.12
CA PHE A 375 -32.06 -7.23 10.63
C PHE A 375 -33.05 -7.07 9.46
N PRO A 376 -34.32 -7.45 9.65
CA PRO A 376 -35.36 -7.23 8.64
C PRO A 376 -35.74 -5.74 8.56
N ILE A 377 -36.05 -5.25 7.36
CA ILE A 377 -36.37 -3.83 7.11
C ILE A 377 -37.61 -3.38 7.90
N GLU A 378 -38.58 -4.27 8.06
CA GLU A 378 -39.82 -4.03 8.81
C GLU A 378 -39.53 -3.67 10.26
N ARG A 379 -38.51 -4.32 10.85
CA ARG A 379 -38.08 -4.03 12.22
C ARG A 379 -37.45 -2.64 12.33
N MET A 380 -36.66 -2.23 11.35
CA MET A 380 -36.08 -0.88 11.31
C MET A 380 -37.18 0.18 11.18
N ILE A 381 -38.15 -0.02 10.29
CA ILE A 381 -39.29 0.88 10.10
C ILE A 381 -40.13 0.96 11.39
N ALA A 382 -40.38 -0.17 12.06
CA ALA A 382 -41.10 -0.19 13.32
C ALA A 382 -40.37 0.60 14.44
N ILE A 383 -39.04 0.44 14.53
CA ILE A 383 -38.22 1.22 15.48
C ILE A 383 -38.23 2.69 15.09
N TYR A 384 -38.12 3.03 13.80
CA TYR A 384 -38.19 4.40 13.29
C TYR A 384 -39.47 5.10 13.73
N HIS A 385 -40.64 4.50 13.51
CA HIS A 385 -41.90 5.09 13.96
C HIS A 385 -42.02 5.19 15.49
N ALA A 386 -41.33 4.32 16.24
CA ALA A 386 -41.32 4.40 17.70
C ALA A 386 -40.47 5.58 18.23
N ILE A 387 -39.37 5.91 17.56
CA ILE A 387 -38.41 6.96 17.96
C ILE A 387 -38.65 8.31 17.29
N SER A 388 -39.27 8.33 16.11
CA SER A 388 -39.50 9.56 15.34
C SER A 388 -40.53 10.46 16.05
N PRO A 389 -40.27 11.78 16.17
CA PRO A 389 -41.24 12.72 16.72
C PRO A 389 -42.44 12.86 15.77
N ARG A 390 -43.65 12.97 16.31
CA ARG A 390 -44.93 13.08 15.55
C ARG A 390 -45.04 14.32 14.64
N THR A 391 -43.99 15.14 14.58
CA THR A 391 -43.91 16.40 13.84
C THR A 391 -43.23 16.26 12.48
N VAL A 392 -42.73 15.08 12.13
CA VAL A 392 -42.15 14.82 10.81
C VAL A 392 -43.30 14.45 9.85
N PRO A 393 -43.52 15.21 8.76
CA PRO A 393 -44.54 14.85 7.77
C PRO A 393 -44.17 13.53 7.09
N ASP A 394 -45.13 12.61 6.97
CA ASP A 394 -44.99 11.31 6.25
C ASP A 394 -44.93 11.49 4.70
N ASP A 395 -44.52 12.67 4.22
CA ASP A 395 -44.71 13.11 2.82
C ASP A 395 -43.69 12.47 1.84
N VAL A 396 -42.67 11.76 2.33
CA VAL A 396 -41.73 11.00 1.50
C VAL A 396 -41.79 9.54 1.89
N THR A 397 -41.96 8.64 0.92
CA THR A 397 -41.98 7.19 1.19
C THR A 397 -40.69 6.78 1.90
N ILE A 398 -40.83 6.35 3.15
CA ILE A 398 -39.73 5.92 4.02
C ILE A 398 -38.88 4.86 3.32
N ASP A 399 -39.50 4.03 2.49
CA ASP A 399 -38.86 3.00 1.67
C ASP A 399 -37.89 3.59 0.63
N GLN A 400 -38.20 4.73 0.00
CA GLN A 400 -37.29 5.42 -0.91
C GLN A 400 -36.09 6.00 -0.15
N GLN A 401 -36.31 6.56 1.03
CA GLN A 401 -35.22 7.08 1.88
C GLN A 401 -34.32 5.96 2.41
N ALA A 402 -34.91 4.82 2.81
CA ALA A 402 -34.17 3.63 3.20
C ALA A 402 -33.34 3.05 2.04
N SER A 403 -33.92 3.01 0.83
CA SER A 403 -33.21 2.58 -0.38
C SER A 403 -32.06 3.53 -0.73
N HIS A 404 -32.29 4.85 -0.64
CA HIS A 404 -31.24 5.85 -0.87
C HIS A 404 -30.12 5.72 0.17
N LEU A 405 -30.45 5.54 1.46
CA LEU A 405 -29.46 5.26 2.50
C LEU A 405 -28.63 4.01 2.20
N GLN A 406 -29.25 2.95 1.71
CA GLN A 406 -28.52 1.75 1.31
C GLN A 406 -27.57 2.04 0.14
N CYS A 407 -28.00 2.81 -0.86
CA CYS A 407 -27.15 3.19 -1.99
C CYS A 407 -25.95 4.06 -1.56
N LEU A 408 -26.13 5.01 -0.64
CA LEU A 408 -25.07 5.92 -0.19
C LEU A 408 -23.94 5.20 0.59
N TYR A 409 -24.23 4.09 1.27
CA TYR A 409 -23.25 3.38 2.10
C TYR A 409 -22.75 2.06 1.47
N GLN A 410 -23.22 1.69 0.27
CA GLN A 410 -22.73 0.53 -0.49
C GLN A 410 -21.75 0.90 -1.62
N SER A 411 -21.60 2.18 -1.94
CA SER A 411 -20.51 2.74 -2.74
C SER A 411 -19.30 3.07 -1.88
#